data_AF-A0A1Q3CBC5-F1
#
_entry.id   AF-A0A1Q3CBC5-F1
#
_cell.length_a   1.000
_cell.length_b   1.000
_cell.length_c   1.000
_cell.angle_alpha   90.00
_cell.angle_beta   90.00
_cell.angle_gamma   90.00
#
_symmetry.space_group_name_H-M   'P 1'
#
loop_
_entity.id
_entity.type
_entity.pdbx_description
1 polymer ?
#
loop_
_entity_poly.entity_id
_entity_poly.type
_entity_poly.pdbx_seq_one_letter_code
_entity_poly.pdbx_strand_id
1 'polypeptide(L)'
;MTIFLQSLDYQLWHIIVNGPRMPTRTIEGVVSLKPENEYNDNDFRMLQLNSKAKHVLFCAVGPNEFNRISSCDSAKEMWDLLEVTYEGTNQVKESKISMLVHEYELFMMHVDD
;
A
#
# COMPACT_ATOMS: atom_id res chain seq x y z
N MET A 1 9.78 -8.46 2.85
CA MET A 1 9.96 -7.49 1.76
C MET A 1 10.74 -6.24 2.19
N THR A 2 10.51 -5.72 3.40
CA THR A 2 11.13 -4.50 3.92
C THR A 2 12.66 -4.46 3.85
N ILE A 3 13.37 -5.51 4.32
CA ILE A 3 14.84 -5.57 4.32
C ILE A 3 15.41 -5.48 2.89
N PHE A 4 14.79 -6.19 1.94
CA PHE A 4 15.22 -6.16 0.53
C PHE A 4 14.99 -4.79 -0.12
N LEU A 5 13.86 -4.15 0.15
CA LEU A 5 13.59 -2.81 -0.36
C LEU A 5 14.55 -1.78 0.25
N GLN A 6 14.79 -1.86 1.55
CA GLN A 6 15.69 -0.95 2.25
C GLN A 6 17.15 -1.10 1.80
N SER A 7 17.58 -2.31 1.39
CA SER A 7 18.93 -2.50 0.83
C SER A 7 19.08 -1.92 -0.59
N LEU A 8 18.00 -1.82 -1.37
CA LEU A 8 18.00 -1.18 -2.69
C LEU A 8 17.99 0.34 -2.60
N ASP A 9 17.20 0.88 -1.66
CA ASP A 9 17.16 2.27 -1.23
C ASP A 9 16.25 2.36 -0.01
N TYR A 10 16.77 2.91 1.09
CA TYR A 10 16.10 2.94 2.38
C TYR A 10 14.71 3.61 2.34
N GLN A 11 14.50 4.56 1.42
CA GLN A 11 13.24 5.30 1.31
C GLN A 11 12.14 4.54 0.56
N LEU A 12 12.44 3.45 -0.16
CA LEU A 12 11.45 2.74 -0.97
C LEU A 12 10.30 2.19 -0.13
N TRP A 13 10.61 1.58 1.01
CA TRP A 13 9.56 1.07 1.90
C TRP A 13 8.66 2.19 2.42
N HIS A 14 9.24 3.36 2.74
CA HIS A 14 8.46 4.51 3.17
C HIS A 14 7.51 5.01 2.07
N ILE A 15 7.95 5.06 0.80
CA ILE A 15 7.11 5.44 -0.34
C ILE A 15 5.98 4.44 -0.56
N ILE A 16 6.27 3.14 -0.44
CA ILE A 16 5.28 2.08 -0.61
C ILE A 16 4.19 2.17 0.46
N VAL A 17 4.55 2.43 1.72
CA VAL A 17 3.58 2.46 2.83
C VAL A 17 2.81 3.78 2.91
N ASN A 18 3.47 4.91 2.66
CA ASN A 18 2.89 6.24 2.89
C ASN A 18 2.49 6.97 1.61
N GLY A 19 2.86 6.46 0.43
CA GLY A 19 2.68 7.13 -0.85
C GLY A 19 3.80 8.11 -1.18
N PRO A 20 3.95 8.44 -2.47
CA PRO A 20 4.86 9.48 -2.89
C PRO A 20 4.33 10.86 -2.46
N ARG A 21 5.24 11.72 -2.01
CA ARG A 21 4.90 13.12 -1.78
C ARG A 21 4.73 13.80 -3.13
N MET A 22 3.51 14.23 -3.44
CA MET A 22 3.24 14.96 -4.67
C MET A 22 3.90 16.36 -4.63
N PRO A 23 4.56 16.79 -5.72
CA PRO A 23 5.09 18.14 -5.83
C PRO A 23 3.98 19.18 -5.66
N THR A 24 4.10 20.00 -4.63
CA THR A 24 3.11 21.03 -4.29
C THR A 24 3.80 22.36 -4.13
N ARG A 25 3.06 23.44 -4.41
CA ARG A 25 3.47 24.82 -4.19
C ARG A 25 2.44 25.52 -3.32
N THR A 26 2.90 26.49 -2.54
CA THR A 26 2.03 27.34 -1.72
C THR A 26 2.11 28.76 -2.27
N ILE A 27 0.99 29.30 -2.72
CA ILE A 27 0.87 30.69 -3.19
C ILE A 27 -0.17 31.36 -2.29
N GLU A 28 0.20 32.43 -1.59
CA GLU A 28 -0.70 33.17 -0.69
C GLU A 28 -1.42 32.28 0.35
N GLY A 29 -0.74 31.24 0.84
CA GLY A 29 -1.30 30.29 1.82
C GLY A 29 -2.16 29.17 1.21
N VAL A 30 -2.43 29.21 -0.10
CA VAL A 30 -3.15 28.15 -0.81
C VAL A 30 -2.18 27.11 -1.35
N VAL A 31 -2.36 25.85 -0.94
CA VAL A 31 -1.58 24.70 -1.43
C VAL A 31 -2.20 24.19 -2.74
N SER A 32 -1.40 24.13 -3.80
CA SER A 32 -1.80 23.59 -5.10
C SER A 32 -0.74 22.63 -5.65
N LEU A 33 -1.14 21.78 -6.59
CA LEU A 33 -0.18 20.98 -7.35
C LEU A 33 0.76 21.91 -8.10
N LYS A 34 2.05 21.60 -8.00
CA LYS A 34 3.07 22.33 -8.72
C LYS A 34 3.03 21.88 -10.19
N PRO A 35 3.13 22.80 -11.17
CA PRO A 35 3.28 22.41 -12.57
C PRO A 35 4.70 21.84 -12.80
N GLU A 36 4.83 20.90 -13.75
CA GLU A 36 6.08 20.14 -13.97
C GLU A 36 7.28 21.02 -14.29
N ASN A 37 7.08 22.15 -14.99
CA ASN A 37 8.13 23.12 -15.29
C ASN A 37 8.72 23.83 -14.05
N GLU A 38 8.06 23.74 -12.90
CA GLU A 38 8.51 24.30 -11.61
C GLU A 38 9.15 23.24 -10.69
N TYR A 39 9.22 21.98 -11.14
CA TYR A 39 9.79 20.89 -10.34
C TYR A 39 11.26 21.13 -10.06
N ASN A 40 11.64 20.89 -8.80
CA ASN A 40 13.04 20.90 -8.39
C ASN A 40 13.60 19.47 -8.36
N ASP A 41 14.90 19.35 -8.12
CA ASP A 41 15.59 18.05 -8.06
C ASP A 41 14.96 17.09 -7.04
N ASN A 42 14.46 17.60 -5.92
CA ASN A 42 13.81 16.76 -4.92
C ASN A 42 12.43 16.27 -5.38
N ASP A 43 11.66 17.08 -6.10
CA ASP A 43 10.39 16.67 -6.71
C ASP A 43 10.62 15.50 -7.69
N PHE A 44 11.61 15.63 -8.58
CA PHE A 44 12.00 14.55 -9.49
C PHE A 44 12.52 13.32 -8.76
N ARG A 45 13.33 13.49 -7.70
CA ARG A 45 13.84 12.39 -6.88
C ARG A 45 12.71 11.58 -6.25
N MET A 46 11.66 12.24 -5.75
CA MET A 46 10.50 11.56 -5.16
C MET A 46 9.69 10.79 -6.22
N LEU A 47 9.51 11.36 -7.42
CA LEU A 47 8.87 10.68 -8.54
C LEU A 47 9.68 9.46 -9.01
N GLN A 48 11.00 9.59 -9.08
CA GLN A 48 11.91 8.48 -9.41
C GLN A 48 11.83 7.35 -8.37
N LEU A 49 11.80 7.68 -7.08
CA LEU A 49 11.63 6.69 -6.02
C LEU A 49 10.29 5.96 -6.12
N ASN A 50 9.21 6.67 -6.43
CA ASN A 50 7.91 6.03 -6.71
C ASN A 50 8.00 5.07 -7.90
N SER A 51 8.58 5.50 -9.02
CA SER A 51 8.77 4.66 -10.20
C SER A 51 9.63 3.43 -9.91
N LYS A 52 10.70 3.58 -9.13
CA LYS A 52 11.54 2.46 -8.67
C LYS A 52 10.75 1.50 -7.77
N ALA A 53 9.92 2.02 -6.87
CA ALA A 53 9.05 1.21 -6.03
C ALA A 53 8.01 0.43 -6.85
N LYS A 54 7.33 1.09 -7.81
CA LYS A 54 6.39 0.44 -8.74
C LYS A 54 7.08 -0.70 -9.51
N HIS A 55 8.29 -0.44 -10.02
CA HIS A 55 9.05 -1.46 -10.74
C HIS A 55 9.37 -2.68 -9.87
N VAL A 56 9.83 -2.47 -8.62
CA VAL A 56 10.10 -3.59 -7.71
C VAL A 56 8.82 -4.40 -7.43
N LEU A 57 7.68 -3.73 -7.24
CA LEU A 57 6.39 -4.41 -7.05
C LEU A 57 6.00 -5.23 -8.28
N PHE A 58 6.14 -4.68 -9.49
CA PHE A 58 5.87 -5.43 -10.72
C PHE A 58 6.77 -6.67 -10.87
N CYS A 59 8.05 -6.58 -10.51
CA CYS A 59 8.96 -7.72 -10.55
C CYS A 59 8.66 -8.78 -9.47
N ALA A 60 8.00 -8.40 -8.38
CA ALA A 60 7.70 -9.29 -7.27
C ALA A 60 6.42 -10.12 -7.48
N VAL A 61 5.55 -9.72 -8.41
CA VAL A 61 4.22 -10.32 -8.60
C VAL A 61 4.14 -11.19 -9.86
N GLY A 62 3.21 -12.15 -9.85
CA GLY A 62 2.89 -12.96 -11.03
C GLY A 62 1.99 -12.23 -12.04
N PRO A 63 1.77 -12.81 -13.24
CA PRO A 63 1.03 -12.16 -14.33
C PRO A 63 -0.40 -11.71 -13.98
N ASN A 64 -1.11 -12.49 -13.19
CA ASN A 64 -2.48 -12.16 -12.78
C ASN A 64 -2.52 -10.90 -11.91
N GLU A 65 -1.64 -10.83 -10.91
CA GLU A 65 -1.54 -9.67 -10.02
C GLU A 65 -0.95 -8.47 -10.73
N PHE A 66 0.01 -8.68 -11.64
CA PHE A 66 0.54 -7.62 -12.50
C PHE A 66 -0.60 -6.88 -13.21
N ASN A 67 -1.50 -7.61 -13.87
CA ASN A 67 -2.65 -7.02 -14.56
C ASN A 67 -3.53 -6.22 -13.60
N ARG A 68 -3.74 -6.70 -12.37
CA ARG A 68 -4.55 -6.02 -11.36
C ARG A 68 -3.95 -4.70 -10.89
N ILE A 69 -2.63 -4.67 -10.66
CA ILE A 69 -1.94 -3.48 -10.14
C ILE A 69 -1.44 -2.54 -11.25
N SER A 70 -1.55 -2.94 -12.52
CA SER A 70 -1.01 -2.20 -13.67
C SER A 70 -1.65 -0.82 -13.90
N SER A 71 -2.91 -0.63 -13.49
CA SER A 71 -3.63 0.64 -13.61
C SER A 71 -3.44 1.57 -12.42
N CYS A 72 -2.68 1.18 -11.39
CA CYS A 72 -2.42 2.01 -10.23
C CYS A 72 -1.42 3.15 -10.56
N ASP A 73 -1.68 4.34 -10.04
CA ASP A 73 -0.86 5.52 -10.29
C ASP A 73 0.40 5.52 -9.42
N SER A 74 0.28 5.07 -8.18
CA SER A 74 1.36 5.05 -7.20
C SER A 74 1.76 3.65 -6.72
N ALA A 75 2.99 3.51 -6.22
CA ALA A 75 3.43 2.26 -5.58
C ALA A 75 2.60 1.94 -4.32
N LYS A 76 2.06 2.97 -3.66
CA LYS A 76 1.15 2.83 -2.52
C LYS A 76 -0.18 2.21 -2.92
N GLU A 77 -0.81 2.69 -3.98
CA GLU A 77 -2.04 2.07 -4.49
C GLU A 77 -1.84 0.62 -4.91
N MET A 78 -0.70 0.31 -5.56
CA MET A 78 -0.34 -1.07 -5.90
C MET A 78 -0.25 -1.94 -4.64
N TRP A 79 0.43 -1.44 -3.60
CA TRP A 79 0.58 -2.15 -2.34
C TRP A 79 -0.74 -2.34 -1.58
N ASP A 80 -1.56 -1.30 -1.50
CA ASP A 80 -2.88 -1.35 -0.85
C ASP A 80 -3.80 -2.35 -1.55
N LEU A 81 -3.78 -2.39 -2.89
CA LEU A 81 -4.55 -3.36 -3.65
C LEU A 81 -4.07 -4.79 -3.40
N LEU A 82 -2.76 -5.02 -3.30
CA LEU A 82 -2.20 -6.33 -2.95
C LEU A 82 -2.58 -6.73 -1.53
N GLU A 83 -2.47 -5.82 -0.56
CA GLU A 83 -2.84 -6.06 0.84
C GLU A 83 -4.32 -6.46 0.96
N VAL A 84 -5.22 -5.69 0.33
CA VAL A 84 -6.65 -6.02 0.29
C VAL A 84 -6.91 -7.36 -0.40
N THR A 85 -6.19 -7.66 -1.47
CA THR A 85 -6.38 -8.91 -2.25
C THR A 85 -5.99 -10.15 -1.45
N TYR A 86 -4.87 -10.10 -0.72
CA TYR A 86 -4.32 -11.27 -0.05
C TYR A 86 -4.69 -11.39 1.41
N GLU A 87 -4.78 -10.29 2.14
CA GLU A 87 -5.16 -10.31 3.55
C GLU A 87 -6.67 -10.13 3.76
N GLY A 88 -7.37 -9.64 2.75
CA GLY A 88 -8.75 -9.20 2.87
C GLY A 88 -8.86 -7.82 3.56
N THR A 89 -10.07 -7.27 3.55
CA THR A 89 -10.35 -6.00 4.21
C THR A 89 -10.48 -6.17 5.73
N ASN A 90 -10.24 -5.10 6.48
CA ASN A 90 -10.46 -5.09 7.94
C ASN A 90 -11.90 -5.51 8.29
N GLN A 91 -12.89 -5.09 7.52
CA GLN A 91 -14.29 -5.48 7.72
C GLN A 91 -14.50 -7.01 7.60
N VAL A 92 -13.88 -7.66 6.61
CA VAL A 92 -13.96 -9.12 6.46
C VAL A 92 -13.25 -9.82 7.62
N LYS A 93 -12.09 -9.30 8.05
CA LYS A 93 -11.34 -9.81 9.21
C LYS A 93 -12.19 -9.69 10.50
N GLU A 94 -12.79 -8.54 10.76
CA GLU A 94 -13.67 -8.28 11.92
C GLU A 94 -14.93 -9.15 11.92
N SER A 95 -15.55 -9.33 10.76
CA SER A 95 -16.73 -10.21 10.61
C SER A 95 -16.39 -11.66 10.95
N LYS A 96 -15.25 -12.17 10.47
CA LYS A 96 -14.75 -13.51 10.83
C LYS A 96 -14.48 -13.65 12.32
N ILE A 97 -13.87 -12.64 12.95
CA ILE A 97 -13.63 -12.62 14.40
C ILE A 97 -14.96 -12.69 15.15
N SER A 98 -15.93 -11.85 14.78
CA SER A 98 -17.25 -11.81 15.43
C SER A 98 -17.98 -13.14 15.30
N MET A 99 -17.91 -13.78 14.13
CA MET A 99 -18.49 -15.10 13.90
C MET A 99 -17.85 -16.18 14.79
N LEU A 100 -16.51 -16.21 14.87
CA LEU A 100 -15.79 -17.16 15.72
C LEU A 100 -16.05 -16.95 17.21
N VAL A 101 -16.15 -15.69 17.66
CA VAL A 101 -16.53 -15.36 19.05
C VAL A 101 -17.93 -15.90 19.34
N HIS A 102 -18.89 -15.69 18.44
CA HIS A 102 -20.24 -16.19 18.61
C HIS A 102 -20.31 -17.74 18.65
N GLU A 103 -19.57 -18.42 17.76
CA GLU A 103 -19.46 -19.89 17.80
C GLU A 103 -18.87 -20.39 19.11
N TYR A 104 -17.82 -19.72 19.62
CA TYR A 104 -17.22 -20.05 20.91
C TYR A 104 -18.20 -19.87 22.08
N GLU A 105 -18.96 -18.78 22.11
CA GLU A 105 -19.97 -18.52 23.14
C GLU A 105 -21.11 -19.56 23.13
N LEU A 106 -21.45 -20.07 21.95
CA LEU A 106 -22.45 -21.13 21.78
C LEU A 106 -21.91 -22.54 22.07
N PHE A 107 -20.59 -22.70 22.17
CA PHE A 107 -19.95 -23.99 22.39
C PHE A 107 -20.11 -24.43 23.86
N MET A 108 -21.18 -25.18 24.14
CA MET A 108 -21.45 -25.72 25.46
C MET A 108 -20.77 -27.08 25.64
N MET A 109 -20.09 -27.26 26.77
CA MET A 109 -19.49 -28.54 27.14
C MET A 109 -20.59 -29.47 27.66
N HIS A 110 -20.84 -30.58 26.95
CA HIS A 110 -21.69 -31.64 27.48
C HIS A 110 -20.94 -32.38 28.58
N VAL A 111 -21.60 -32.57 29.72
CA VAL A 111 -21.09 -33.44 30.78
C VAL A 111 -21.45 -34.87 30.34
N ASP A 112 -20.43 -35.72 30.17
CA ASP A 112 -20.64 -37.14 29.90
C ASP A 112 -21.18 -37.82 31.17
N ASP A 113 -22.36 -38.45 31.07
CA ASP A 113 -23.01 -39.24 32.13
C ASP A 113 -22.37 -40.64 32.32
#